data_AF-A0A370TFH9-F1
#
_entry.id   AF-A0A370TFH9-F1
#
_cell.length_a   1.000
_cell.length_b   1.000
_cell.length_c   1.000
_cell.angle_alpha   90.00
_cell.angle_beta   90.00
_cell.angle_gamma   90.00
#
_symmetry.space_group_name_H-M   'P 1'
#
loop_
_entity.id
_entity.type
_entity.pdbx_description
1 polymer ?
#
loop_
_entity_poly.entity_id
_entity_poly.type
_entity_poly.pdbx_seq_one_letter_code
_entity_poly.pdbx_strand_id
1 'polypeptide(L)' 'MSSPLESFRKFSPRTRMGIGFGFLAWGAIGLYVSDRAEKRLGFEPSQKDRDALQAVVPRITVVEREG' A
#
# COMPACT_ATOMS: atom_id res chain seq x y z
N MET A 1 3.26 21.70 28.97
CA MET A 1 3.40 20.31 28.48
C MET A 1 4.18 20.38 27.18
N SER A 2 5.38 19.81 27.13
CA SER A 2 6.23 19.87 25.92
C SER A 2 5.59 19.06 24.80
N SER A 3 5.36 19.69 23.64
CA SER A 3 4.77 19.00 22.49
C SER A 3 5.76 17.97 21.93
N PRO A 4 5.32 16.77 21.52
CA PRO A 4 6.19 15.75 20.90
C PRO A 4 6.90 16.28 19.65
N LEU A 5 6.29 17.24 18.94
CA LEU A 5 6.89 17.90 17.77
C LEU A 5 8.06 18.82 18.14
N GLU A 6 8.02 19.46 19.32
CA GLU A 6 9.14 20.28 19.81
C GLU A 6 10.32 19.39 20.20
N SER A 7 10.07 18.25 20.85
CA SER A 7 11.13 17.26 21.14
C SER A 7 11.78 16.73 19.87
N PHE A 8 11.00 16.41 18.84
CA PHE A 8 11.53 15.96 17.56
C PHE A 8 12.44 17.01 16.90
N ARG A 9 12.07 18.29 17.01
CA ARG A 9 12.85 19.44 16.54
C ARG A 9 14.09 19.76 17.39
N LYS A 10 14.32 19.07 18.52
CA LYS A 10 15.56 19.22 19.31
C LYS A 10 16.64 18.22 18.91
N PHE A 11 16.30 17.16 18.17
CA PHE A 11 17.30 16.17 17.72
C PHE A 11 18.22 16.71 16.62
N SER A 12 19.43 16.14 16.51
CA SER A 12 20.35 16.49 15.42
C SER A 12 19.72 16.19 14.04
N PRO A 13 20.05 16.94 12.97
CA PRO A 13 19.51 16.70 11.63
C PRO A 13 19.73 15.26 11.13
N ARG A 14 20.90 14.68 11.45
CA ARG A 14 21.23 13.28 11.12
C ARG A 14 20.30 12.28 11.80
N THR A 15 19.97 12.51 13.07
CA THR A 15 19.05 11.65 13.82
C THR A 15 17.63 11.71 13.25
N ARG A 16 17.15 12.90 12.86
CA ARG A 16 15.84 13.05 12.21
C ARG A 16 15.79 12.35 10.86
N MET A 17 16.85 12.45 10.07
CA MET A 17 16.98 11.69 8.82
C MET A 17 16.97 10.19 9.07
N GLY A 18 17.71 9.69 10.06
CA GLY A 18 17.72 8.27 10.43
C GLY A 18 16.33 7.75 10.83
N ILE A 19 15.58 8.52 11.62
CA ILE A 19 14.19 8.18 11.98
C ILE A 19 13.31 8.14 10.72
N GLY A 20 13.40 9.15 9.85
CA GLY A 20 12.65 9.19 8.60
C GLY A 20 12.96 8.00 7.69
N PHE A 21 14.25 7.68 7.50
CA PHE A 21 14.66 6.50 6.73
C PHE A 21 14.22 5.19 7.37
N GLY A 22 14.22 5.09 8.70
CA GLY A 22 13.70 3.93 9.42
C GLY A 22 12.23 3.68 9.13
N PHE A 23 11.40 4.72 9.16
CA PHE A 23 9.98 4.63 8.80
C PHE A 23 9.76 4.24 7.34
N LEU A 24 10.50 4.86 6.42
CA LEU A 24 10.42 4.53 5.00
C LEU A 24 10.86 3.08 4.72
N ALA A 25 11.96 2.63 5.33
CA ALA A 25 12.45 1.26 5.21
C ALA A 25 11.44 0.26 5.79
N TRP A 26 10.85 0.55 6.96
CA TRP A 26 9.81 -0.29 7.55
C TRP A 26 8.56 -0.39 6.68
N GLY A 27 8.10 0.74 6.12
CA GLY A 27 6.99 0.75 5.16
C GLY A 27 7.30 -0.05 3.89
N ALA A 28 8.50 0.11 3.32
CA ALA A 28 8.94 -0.63 2.15
C ALA A 28 9.03 -2.14 2.40
N ILE A 29 9.55 -2.54 3.56
CA ILE A 29 9.56 -3.95 4.00
C ILE A 29 8.13 -4.45 4.16
N GLY A 30 7.24 -3.68 4.77
CA GLY A 30 5.82 -4.04 4.91
C GLY A 30 5.14 -4.28 3.56
N LEU A 31 5.33 -3.38 2.59
CA LEU A 31 4.82 -3.54 1.22
C LEU A 31 5.42 -4.75 0.52
N TYR A 32 6.73 -4.95 0.62
CA TYR A 32 7.40 -6.12 0.04
C TYR A 32 6.92 -7.44 0.66
N VAL A 33 6.71 -7.43 1.97
CA VAL A 33 6.16 -8.57 2.71
C VAL A 33 4.71 -8.78 2.31
N SER A 34 3.91 -7.75 2.03
CA SER A 34 2.52 -7.90 1.57
C SER A 34 2.42 -8.68 0.26
N ASP A 35 3.22 -8.32 -0.75
CA ASP A 35 3.26 -9.03 -2.04
C ASP A 35 3.83 -10.46 -1.89
N ARG A 36 4.80 -10.66 -0.99
CA ARG A 36 5.34 -11.99 -0.66
C ARG A 36 4.37 -12.82 0.19
N ALA A 37 3.57 -12.18 1.02
CA ALA A 37 2.57 -12.82 1.87
C ALA A 37 1.43 -13.32 1.01
N GLU A 38 0.95 -12.57 0.01
CA GLU A 38 -0.01 -13.10 -0.97
C GLU A 38 0.49 -14.40 -1.62
N LYS A 39 1.77 -14.43 -2.04
CA LYS A 39 2.40 -15.62 -2.63
C LYS A 39 2.62 -16.78 -1.66
N ARG A 40 2.94 -16.50 -0.38
CA ARG A 40 3.27 -17.52 0.63
C ARG A 40 2.05 -18.00 1.43
N LEU A 41 1.02 -17.17 1.57
CA LEU A 41 -0.25 -17.49 2.22
C LEU A 41 -1.25 -18.16 1.27
N GLY A 42 -0.90 -18.32 -0.02
CA GLY A 42 -1.76 -19.00 -1.00
C GLY A 42 -2.93 -18.15 -1.50
N PHE A 43 -2.84 -16.82 -1.35
CA PHE A 43 -3.78 -15.85 -1.93
C PHE A 43 -3.39 -15.44 -3.35
N GLU A 44 -2.48 -16.16 -4.00
CA GLU A 44 -2.28 -16.00 -5.44
C GLU A 44 -3.61 -16.39 -6.12
N PRO A 45 -4.34 -15.42 -6.72
CA PRO A 45 -5.66 -15.72 -7.28
C PRO A 45 -5.47 -16.75 -8.36
N SER A 46 -6.02 -17.94 -8.12
CA SER A 46 -5.90 -19.07 -9.04
C SER A 46 -6.49 -18.67 -10.38
N GLN A 47 -6.06 -19.31 -11.47
CA GLN A 47 -6.59 -19.00 -12.81
C GLN A 47 -8.13 -19.03 -12.85
N LYS A 48 -8.73 -19.89 -12.00
CA LYS A 48 -10.18 -20.03 -11.80
C LYS A 48 -10.86 -18.79 -11.20
N ASP A 49 -10.19 -18.05 -10.32
CA ASP A 49 -10.75 -16.83 -9.73
C ASP A 49 -10.77 -15.68 -10.75
N ARG A 50 -9.79 -15.66 -11.65
CA ARG A 50 -9.75 -14.70 -12.77
C ARG A 50 -10.87 -14.98 -13.77
N ASP A 51 -11.12 -16.25 -14.07
CA ASP A 51 -12.21 -16.66 -14.96
C ASP A 51 -13.59 -16.40 -14.32
N ALA A 52 -13.73 -16.63 -13.01
CA ALA A 52 -14.94 -16.28 -12.28
C ALA A 52 -15.17 -14.77 -12.30
N LEU A 53 -14.14 -13.94 -12.04
CA LEU A 53 -14.25 -12.49 -12.12
C LEU A 53 -14.66 -12.01 -13.51
N GLN A 54 -14.10 -12.56 -14.59
CA GLN A 54 -14.54 -12.22 -15.95
C GLN A 54 -16.01 -12.55 -16.21
N ALA A 55 -16.55 -13.61 -15.59
CA ALA A 55 -17.97 -13.94 -15.69
C ALA A 55 -18.90 -13.00 -14.90
N VAL A 56 -18.41 -12.35 -13.82
CA VAL A 56 -19.22 -11.43 -13.00
C VAL A 56 -19.00 -9.94 -13.29
N VAL A 57 -17.94 -9.57 -14.00
CA VAL A 57 -17.67 -8.16 -14.34
C VAL A 57 -18.75 -7.67 -15.32
N PRO A 58 -19.58 -6.68 -14.93
CA PRO A 58 -20.61 -6.15 -15.80
C PRO A 58 -19.98 -5.37 -16.95
N ARG A 59 -20.44 -5.63 -18.18
CA ARG A 59 -19.99 -4.90 -19.37
C ARG A 59 -20.59 -3.50 -19.35
N ILE A 60 -19.79 -2.49 -19.01
CA ILE A 60 -20.24 -1.10 -18.97
C ILE A 60 -20.16 -0.54 -20.40
N THR A 61 -21.32 -0.35 -21.02
CA THR A 61 -21.43 0.40 -22.27
C THR A 61 -21.81 1.83 -21.91
N VAL A 62 -20.92 2.78 -22.22
CA VAL A 62 -21.21 4.20 -22.06
C VAL A 62 -22.17 4.59 -23.18
N VAL A 63 -23.35 5.09 -22.81
CA VAL A 63 -24.32 5.64 -23.76
C VAL A 63 -24.19 7.15 -23.71
N GLU A 64 -23.73 7.78 -24.79
CA GLU A 64 -23.80 9.23 -24.92
C GLU A 64 -25.27 9.65 -24.97
N ARG A 65 -25.66 10.57 -24.09
CA ARG A 65 -26.97 11.20 -24.17
C ARG A 65 -26.86 12.36 -25.14
N GLU A 66 -27.50 12.24 -26.29
CA GLU A 66 -27.70 13.36 -27.20
C GLU A 66 -28.52 14.44 -26.48
N GLY A 67 -27.94 15.65 -26.40
CA GLY A 67 -28.61 16.86 -25.91
C GLY A 67 -29.32 17.59 -27.03
#